data_AF-A0A7Y2EZ54-F1
#
_entry.id   AF-A0A7Y2EZ54-F1
#
_cell.length_a   1.000
_cell.length_b   1.000
_cell.length_c   1.000
_cell.angle_alpha   90.00
_cell.angle_beta   90.00
_cell.angle_gamma   90.00
#
_symmetry.space_group_name_H-M   'P 1'
#
loop_
_entity.id
_entity.type
_entity.pdbx_description
1 polymer ?
#
loop_
_entity_poly.entity_id
_entity_poly.type
_entity_poly.pdbx_seq_one_letter_code
_entity_poly.pdbx_strand_id
1 'polypeptide(L)'
;VYGLLIVAYPVAALNLVIAVIHTVSLRRLTTSRREKVSFLPVAADDPYLERFLDFHAEDLERFHGPDLRVGDAPVVGFLLRDMVPAGLLVARPDGSDLVVEVDYVIPRYRDLVLGRYLFAHLDEFMDTGGIRRVVTDAGIPEHEKYLARIGFAPDGSGRWALPLG
;
A
#
# COMPACT_ATOMS: atom_id res chain seq x y z
N VAL A 1 -26.11 10.33 53.69
CA VAL A 1 -25.13 10.96 52.77
C VAL A 1 -23.75 10.26 52.76
N TYR A 2 -23.30 9.60 53.85
CA TYR A 2 -22.00 8.89 53.87
C TYR A 2 -21.98 7.46 53.28
N GLY A 3 -23.13 6.79 53.13
CA GLY A 3 -23.20 5.42 52.57
C GLY A 3 -23.06 5.33 51.04
N LEU A 4 -23.30 6.43 50.31
CA LEU A 4 -23.22 6.44 48.84
C LEU A 4 -21.77 6.47 48.34
N LEU A 5 -20.89 7.17 49.08
CA LEU A 5 -19.46 7.26 48.79
C LEU A 5 -18.76 5.90 48.95
N ILE A 6 -19.14 5.12 49.97
CA ILE A 6 -18.50 3.83 50.26
C ILE A 6 -18.91 2.74 49.26
N VAL A 7 -20.12 2.80 48.68
CA VAL A 7 -20.56 1.87 47.62
C VAL A 7 -19.96 2.20 46.26
N ALA A 8 -19.64 3.48 46.00
CA ALA A 8 -19.05 3.92 44.73
C ALA A 8 -17.55 3.62 44.60
N TYR A 9 -16.79 3.62 45.70
CA TYR A 9 -15.34 3.36 45.67
C TYR A 9 -14.95 1.96 45.12
N PRO A 10 -15.59 0.85 45.54
CA PRO A 10 -15.33 -0.47 44.99
C PRO A 10 -15.62 -0.54 43.49
N VAL A 11 -16.71 0.07 43.04
CA VAL A 11 -17.11 0.11 41.63
C VAL A 11 -16.16 0.97 40.81
N ALA A 12 -15.74 2.12 41.35
CA ALA A 12 -14.76 3.01 40.71
C ALA A 12 -13.38 2.35 40.59
N ALA A 13 -12.92 1.65 41.63
CA ALA A 13 -11.67 0.90 41.61
C ALA A 13 -11.71 -0.24 40.59
N LEU A 14 -12.81 -1.00 40.54
CA LEU A 14 -12.99 -2.06 39.55
C LEU A 14 -13.00 -1.50 38.13
N ASN A 15 -13.73 -0.42 37.88
CA ASN A 15 -13.75 0.25 36.58
C ASN A 15 -12.39 0.81 36.17
N LEU A 16 -11.61 1.32 37.13
CA LEU A 16 -10.24 1.78 36.89
C LEU A 16 -9.34 0.61 36.45
N VAL A 17 -9.43 -0.55 37.11
CA VAL A 17 -8.69 -1.75 36.74
C VAL A 17 -9.08 -2.21 35.33
N ILE A 18 -10.38 -2.26 35.01
CA ILE A 18 -10.88 -2.62 33.67
C ILE A 18 -10.36 -1.62 32.62
N ALA A 19 -10.40 -0.32 32.91
CA ALA A 19 -9.91 0.71 32.00
C ALA A 19 -8.40 0.56 31.72
N VAL A 20 -7.60 0.25 32.74
CA VAL A 20 -6.15 -0.02 32.59
C VAL A 20 -5.92 -1.26 31.73
N ILE A 21 -6.63 -2.36 32.01
CA ILE A 21 -6.51 -3.60 31.22
C ILE A 21 -6.88 -3.34 29.75
N HIS A 22 -8.00 -2.68 29.48
CA HIS A 22 -8.40 -2.33 28.11
C HIS A 22 -7.37 -1.43 27.44
N THR A 23 -6.85 -0.41 28.14
CA THR A 23 -5.83 0.50 27.59
C THR A 23 -4.55 -0.25 27.22
N VAL A 24 -4.07 -1.15 28.09
CA VAL A 24 -2.88 -1.97 27.83
C VAL A 24 -3.13 -2.95 26.69
N SER A 25 -4.29 -3.60 26.66
CA SER A 25 -4.64 -4.57 25.61
C SER A 25 -4.77 -3.90 24.24
N LEU A 26 -5.41 -2.72 24.17
CA LEU A 26 -5.49 -1.90 22.95
C LEU A 26 -4.09 -1.48 22.48
N ARG A 27 -3.23 -0.97 23.37
CA ARG A 27 -1.84 -0.61 23.03
C ARG A 27 -1.03 -1.82 22.55
N ARG A 28 -1.25 -2.99 23.14
CA ARG A 28 -0.58 -4.23 22.75
C ARG A 28 -1.05 -4.70 21.36
N LEU A 29 -2.35 -4.62 21.07
CA LEU A 29 -2.91 -4.96 19.76
C LEU A 29 -2.39 -4.03 18.66
N THR A 30 -2.32 -2.72 18.93
CA THR A 30 -1.81 -1.74 17.96
C THR A 30 -0.29 -1.81 17.77
N THR A 31 0.46 -2.26 18.78
CA THR A 31 1.93 -2.38 18.71
C THR A 31 2.40 -3.73 18.15
N SER A 32 1.62 -4.81 18.34
CA SER A 32 2.04 -6.19 18.00
C SER A 32 1.63 -6.63 16.60
N ARG A 33 0.60 -6.02 16.00
CA ARG A 33 0.31 -6.20 14.56
C ARG A 33 1.14 -5.22 13.75
N ARG A 34 2.44 -5.50 13.62
CA ARG A 34 3.18 -4.99 12.47
C ARG A 34 2.79 -5.86 11.30
N GLU A 35 1.71 -5.48 10.65
CA GLU A 35 1.26 -6.12 9.42
C GLU A 35 2.42 -6.12 8.44
N LYS A 36 2.75 -7.29 7.92
CA LYS A 36 3.90 -7.46 7.04
C LYS A 36 3.45 -7.14 5.64
N VAL A 37 4.06 -6.13 5.04
CA VAL A 37 3.93 -5.90 3.60
C VAL A 37 4.99 -6.76 2.92
N SER A 38 4.63 -7.39 1.81
CA SER A 38 5.55 -8.10 0.94
C SER A 38 5.09 -7.97 -0.51
N PHE A 39 5.97 -8.28 -1.45
CA PHE A 39 5.62 -8.35 -2.87
C PHE A 39 5.72 -9.79 -3.34
N LEU A 40 4.80 -10.18 -4.21
CA LEU A 40 4.80 -11.48 -4.85
C LEU A 40 4.84 -11.27 -6.37
N PRO A 41 6.01 -11.45 -7.01
CA PRO A 41 6.10 -11.47 -8.47
C PRO A 41 5.21 -12.59 -9.03
N VAL A 42 4.50 -12.30 -10.10
CA VAL A 42 3.67 -13.27 -10.82
C VAL A 42 3.94 -13.20 -12.31
N ALA A 43 3.70 -14.31 -13.00
CA ALA A 43 3.75 -14.31 -14.45
C ALA A 43 2.58 -13.49 -15.01
N ALA A 44 2.78 -12.86 -16.16
CA ALA A 44 1.75 -12.05 -16.79
C ALA A 44 0.53 -12.89 -17.27
N ASP A 45 0.69 -14.21 -17.40
CA ASP A 45 -0.33 -15.20 -17.74
C ASP A 45 -0.85 -15.98 -16.51
N ASP A 46 -0.60 -15.51 -15.30
CA ASP A 46 -1.07 -16.18 -14.08
C ASP A 46 -2.62 -16.16 -13.98
N PRO A 47 -3.29 -17.30 -13.80
CA PRO A 47 -4.75 -17.36 -13.69
C PRO A 47 -5.32 -16.56 -12.52
N TYR A 48 -4.56 -16.40 -11.43
CA TYR A 48 -4.97 -15.58 -10.29
C TYR A 48 -4.93 -14.09 -10.64
N LEU A 49 -3.93 -13.66 -11.41
CA LEU A 49 -3.83 -12.31 -11.93
C LEU A 49 -5.01 -11.97 -12.83
N GLU A 50 -5.35 -12.84 -13.77
CA GLU A 50 -6.51 -12.66 -14.64
C GLU A 50 -7.79 -12.47 -13.82
N ARG A 51 -8.03 -13.35 -12.84
CA ARG A 51 -9.21 -13.26 -11.97
C ARG A 51 -9.21 -12.02 -11.07
N PHE A 52 -8.05 -11.54 -10.66
CA PHE A 52 -7.93 -10.30 -9.88
C PHE A 52 -8.28 -9.08 -10.73
N LEU A 53 -7.75 -9.01 -11.96
CA LEU A 53 -8.06 -7.94 -12.91
C LEU A 53 -9.55 -7.92 -13.25
N ASP A 54 -10.16 -9.08 -13.51
CA ASP A 54 -11.60 -9.21 -13.77
C ASP A 54 -12.45 -8.72 -12.59
N PHE A 55 -12.08 -9.12 -11.36
CA PHE A 55 -12.82 -8.74 -10.17
C PHE A 55 -12.74 -7.22 -9.89
N HIS A 56 -11.61 -6.59 -10.23
CA HIS A 56 -11.36 -5.17 -10.01
C HIS A 56 -11.51 -4.32 -11.30
N ALA A 57 -12.10 -4.87 -12.36
CA ALA A 57 -12.15 -4.24 -13.68
C ALA A 57 -12.79 -2.84 -13.65
N GLU A 58 -13.91 -2.67 -12.94
CA GLU A 58 -14.59 -1.37 -12.83
C GLU A 58 -13.71 -0.28 -12.19
N ASP A 59 -12.96 -0.65 -11.15
CA ASP A 59 -12.03 0.26 -10.48
C ASP A 59 -10.81 0.55 -11.37
N LEU A 60 -10.24 -0.50 -11.99
CA LEU A 60 -9.09 -0.38 -12.87
C LEU A 60 -9.41 0.50 -14.08
N GLU A 61 -10.56 0.31 -14.72
CA GLU A 61 -11.02 1.12 -15.85
C GLU A 61 -11.19 2.59 -15.44
N ARG A 62 -11.71 2.84 -14.24
CA ARG A 62 -11.89 4.20 -13.72
C ARG A 62 -10.57 4.95 -13.50
N PHE A 63 -9.51 4.26 -13.05
CA PHE A 63 -8.24 4.89 -12.69
C PHE A 63 -7.16 4.82 -13.78
N HIS A 64 -7.16 3.76 -14.59
CA HIS A 64 -6.14 3.45 -15.60
C HIS A 64 -6.70 3.36 -17.03
N GLY A 65 -8.02 3.38 -17.21
CA GLY A 65 -8.67 3.25 -18.51
C GLY A 65 -8.88 1.81 -18.97
N PRO A 66 -9.65 1.60 -20.06
CA PRO A 66 -10.05 0.27 -20.52
C PRO A 66 -8.94 -0.51 -21.24
N ASP A 67 -7.86 0.15 -21.66
CA ASP A 67 -6.79 -0.44 -22.49
C ASP A 67 -5.64 -1.06 -21.68
N LEU A 68 -5.85 -1.34 -20.40
CA LEU A 68 -4.80 -1.90 -19.55
C LEU A 68 -4.38 -3.30 -20.04
N ARG A 69 -3.13 -3.43 -20.50
CA ARG A 69 -2.52 -4.70 -20.92
C ARG A 69 -1.32 -5.07 -20.07
N VAL A 70 -1.50 -6.05 -19.21
CA VAL A 70 -0.42 -6.55 -18.32
C VAL A 70 0.53 -7.52 -19.01
N GLY A 71 0.09 -8.16 -20.11
CA GLY A 71 0.81 -9.24 -20.81
C GLY A 71 2.23 -8.90 -21.30
N ASP A 72 2.50 -7.63 -21.61
CA ASP A 72 3.79 -7.17 -22.15
C ASP A 72 4.68 -6.49 -21.09
N ALA A 73 4.24 -6.48 -19.83
CA ALA A 73 5.01 -5.90 -18.74
C ALA A 73 6.02 -6.91 -18.20
N PRO A 74 7.30 -6.54 -18.10
CA PRO A 74 8.33 -7.44 -17.55
C PRO A 74 8.24 -7.58 -16.04
N VAL A 75 7.51 -6.70 -15.35
CA VAL A 75 7.38 -6.71 -13.89
C VAL A 75 5.92 -6.61 -13.52
N VAL A 76 5.41 -7.72 -13.00
CA VAL A 76 4.03 -7.85 -12.56
C VAL A 76 4.04 -8.54 -11.20
N GLY A 77 3.34 -7.98 -10.23
CA GLY A 77 3.27 -8.62 -8.91
C GLY A 77 2.27 -8.00 -7.96
N PHE A 78 1.86 -8.81 -6.99
CA PHE A 78 0.93 -8.42 -5.96
C PHE A 78 1.66 -7.79 -4.78
N LEU A 79 1.13 -6.66 -4.32
CA LEU A 79 1.40 -6.18 -2.96
C LEU A 79 0.56 -7.00 -2.00
N LEU A 80 1.20 -7.68 -1.08
CA LEU A 80 0.56 -8.47 -0.03
C LEU A 80 0.63 -7.72 1.29
N ARG A 81 -0.45 -7.79 2.07
CA ARG A 81 -0.50 -7.39 3.49
C ARG A 81 -0.89 -8.62 4.29
N ASP A 82 0.04 -9.12 5.09
CA ASP A 82 -0.09 -10.39 5.82
C ASP A 82 -0.50 -11.56 4.89
N MET A 83 0.17 -11.67 3.73
CA MET A 83 -0.09 -12.66 2.68
C MET A 83 -1.44 -12.52 1.95
N VAL A 84 -2.23 -11.49 2.25
CA VAL A 84 -3.46 -11.17 1.52
C VAL A 84 -3.15 -10.16 0.42
N PRO A 85 -3.54 -10.42 -0.85
CA PRO A 85 -3.43 -9.44 -1.93
C PRO A 85 -4.15 -8.14 -1.57
N ALA A 86 -3.36 -7.08 -1.51
CA ALA A 86 -3.74 -5.74 -1.14
C ALA A 86 -3.65 -4.76 -2.33
N GLY A 87 -2.83 -5.09 -3.32
CA GLY A 87 -2.72 -4.33 -4.57
C GLY A 87 -1.93 -5.08 -5.64
N LEU A 88 -1.81 -4.45 -6.80
CA LEU A 88 -1.12 -4.92 -7.99
C LEU A 88 -0.19 -3.80 -8.48
N LEU A 89 1.07 -4.15 -8.73
CA LEU A 89 2.03 -3.31 -9.43
C LEU A 89 2.31 -3.92 -10.80
N VAL A 90 2.26 -3.08 -11.83
CA VAL A 90 2.71 -3.37 -13.18
C VAL A 90 3.69 -2.28 -13.60
N ALA A 91 4.91 -2.69 -13.97
CA ALA A 91 5.97 -1.77 -14.34
C ALA A 91 6.82 -2.30 -15.50
N ARG A 92 7.46 -1.38 -16.22
CA ARG A 92 8.38 -1.67 -17.32
C ARG A 92 9.66 -0.81 -17.18
N PRO A 93 10.86 -1.41 -17.28
CA PRO A 93 12.08 -0.64 -17.41
C PRO A 93 12.12 0.05 -18.78
N ASP A 94 12.47 1.33 -18.76
CA ASP A 94 12.73 2.19 -19.91
C ASP A 94 14.07 2.90 -19.70
N GLY A 95 15.15 2.32 -20.23
CA GLY A 95 16.51 2.82 -20.03
C GLY A 95 16.92 2.79 -18.55
N SER A 96 17.10 3.96 -17.94
CA SER A 96 17.43 4.10 -16.51
C SER A 96 16.21 4.27 -15.61
N ASP A 97 15.01 4.23 -16.18
CA ASP A 97 13.78 4.57 -15.49
C ASP A 97 12.90 3.33 -15.37
N LEU A 98 12.24 3.16 -14.24
CA LEU A 98 11.17 2.19 -14.09
C LEU A 98 9.84 2.90 -14.27
N VAL A 99 9.16 2.67 -15.38
CA VAL A 99 7.85 3.25 -15.66
C VAL A 99 6.78 2.39 -15.02
N VAL A 100 6.07 2.94 -14.05
CA VAL A 100 4.90 2.32 -13.42
C VAL A 100 3.68 2.58 -14.28
N GLU A 101 3.10 1.51 -14.81
CA GLU A 101 1.89 1.58 -15.64
C GLU A 101 0.64 1.41 -14.79
N VAL A 102 0.71 0.55 -13.76
CA VAL A 102 -0.37 0.31 -12.82
C VAL A 102 0.18 0.26 -11.42
N ASP A 103 -0.30 1.16 -10.57
CA ASP A 103 -0.23 1.05 -9.11
C ASP A 103 -1.67 1.00 -8.59
N TYR A 104 -2.24 -0.21 -8.58
CA TYR A 104 -3.60 -0.41 -8.08
C TYR A 104 -3.56 -0.97 -6.67
N VAL A 105 -3.98 -0.16 -5.70
CA VAL A 105 -4.19 -0.62 -4.33
C VAL A 105 -5.69 -0.65 -4.05
N ILE A 106 -6.17 -1.80 -3.55
CA ILE A 106 -7.57 -2.00 -3.18
C ILE A 106 -7.95 -0.91 -2.17
N PRO A 107 -9.12 -0.25 -2.29
CA PRO A 107 -9.47 0.92 -1.48
C PRO A 107 -9.28 0.75 0.03
N ARG A 108 -9.60 -0.42 0.58
CA ARG A 108 -9.45 -0.72 2.01
C ARG A 108 -8.00 -0.78 2.51
N TYR A 109 -7.04 -0.95 1.61
CA TYR A 109 -5.60 -1.07 1.89
C TYR A 109 -4.79 0.12 1.38
N ARG A 110 -5.45 1.15 0.83
CA ARG A 110 -4.81 2.36 0.28
C ARG A 110 -4.30 3.27 1.39
N ASP A 111 -3.27 2.81 2.10
CA ASP A 111 -2.53 3.60 3.08
C ASP A 111 -1.11 3.93 2.60
N LEU A 112 -0.49 4.90 3.25
CA LEU A 112 0.86 5.35 2.90
C LEU A 112 1.95 4.32 3.23
N VAL A 113 1.64 3.24 3.97
CA VAL A 113 2.62 2.20 4.33
C VAL A 113 2.84 1.29 3.13
N LEU A 114 1.76 0.87 2.46
CA LEU A 114 1.83 0.04 1.27
C LEU A 114 2.66 0.70 0.15
N GLY A 115 2.34 1.96 -0.18
CA GLY A 115 3.05 2.71 -1.22
C GLY A 115 4.53 2.91 -0.88
N ARG A 116 4.86 3.33 0.35
CA ARG A 116 6.27 3.48 0.75
C ARG A 116 7.03 2.15 0.73
N TYR A 117 6.40 1.06 1.17
CA TYR A 117 7.04 -0.26 1.14
C TYR A 117 7.36 -0.67 -0.30
N LEU A 118 6.41 -0.49 -1.22
CA LEU A 118 6.58 -0.83 -2.62
C LEU A 118 7.83 -0.17 -3.19
N PHE A 119 7.92 1.16 -3.10
CA PHE A 119 9.03 1.88 -3.70
C PHE A 119 10.37 1.69 -2.96
N ALA A 120 10.33 1.43 -1.64
CA ALA A 120 11.53 1.20 -0.85
C ALA A 120 12.19 -0.18 -1.08
N HIS A 121 11.44 -1.17 -1.58
CA HIS A 121 11.94 -2.53 -1.78
C HIS A 121 11.95 -2.93 -3.26
N LEU A 122 11.91 -1.95 -4.17
CA LEU A 122 11.96 -2.20 -5.61
C LEU A 122 13.19 -3.00 -6.04
N ASP A 123 14.34 -2.75 -5.40
CA ASP A 123 15.59 -3.50 -5.62
C ASP A 123 15.50 -4.98 -5.20
N GLU A 124 14.55 -5.34 -4.31
CA GLU A 124 14.32 -6.74 -3.93
C GLU A 124 13.43 -7.46 -4.94
N PHE A 125 12.62 -6.72 -5.70
CA PHE A 125 11.64 -7.28 -6.63
C PHE A 125 12.15 -7.33 -8.07
N MET A 126 13.19 -6.57 -8.37
CA MET A 126 13.81 -6.54 -9.68
C MET A 126 15.32 -6.48 -9.56
N ASP A 127 15.99 -7.10 -10.52
CA ASP A 127 17.40 -6.81 -10.77
C ASP A 127 17.48 -5.39 -11.35
N THR A 128 17.68 -4.39 -10.47
CA THR A 128 17.70 -2.97 -10.82
C THR A 128 18.96 -2.55 -11.55
N GLY A 129 19.72 -3.47 -12.14
CA GLY A 129 20.99 -3.27 -12.86
C GLY A 129 20.95 -2.19 -13.95
N GLY A 130 20.92 -0.91 -13.54
CA GLY A 130 20.82 0.28 -14.39
C GLY A 130 19.67 1.24 -14.07
N ILE A 131 18.65 0.82 -13.30
CA ILE A 131 17.51 1.66 -12.92
C ILE A 131 17.95 2.64 -11.81
N ARG A 132 17.68 3.93 -12.03
CA ARG A 132 18.05 5.03 -11.12
C ARG A 132 16.87 5.78 -10.56
N ARG A 133 15.69 5.59 -11.14
CA ARG A 133 14.47 6.28 -10.71
C ARG A 133 13.23 5.52 -11.16
N VAL A 134 12.16 5.69 -10.39
CA VAL A 134 10.81 5.25 -10.71
C VAL A 134 10.05 6.43 -11.27
N VAL A 135 9.29 6.22 -12.33
CA VAL A 135 8.51 7.26 -12.99
C VAL A 135 7.07 6.76 -13.12
N THR A 136 6.12 7.63 -12.82
CA THR A 136 4.68 7.39 -13.00
C THR A 136 4.05 8.62 -13.65
N ASP A 137 3.01 8.41 -14.46
CA ASP A 137 2.26 9.51 -15.03
C ASP A 137 1.51 10.29 -13.95
N ALA A 138 1.36 11.60 -14.18
CA ALA A 138 0.54 12.44 -13.32
C ALA A 138 -0.94 12.03 -13.49
N GLY A 139 -1.52 11.51 -12.41
CA GLY A 139 -2.94 11.17 -12.36
C GLY A 139 -3.82 12.35 -11.97
N ILE A 140 -4.94 12.05 -11.33
CA ILE A 140 -5.81 13.07 -10.73
C ILE A 140 -5.11 13.83 -9.58
N PRO A 141 -5.55 15.05 -9.21
CA PRO A 141 -4.88 15.86 -8.17
C PRO A 141 -4.74 15.18 -6.80
N GLU A 142 -5.62 14.22 -6.49
CA GLU A 142 -5.51 13.40 -5.27
C GLU A 142 -4.32 12.42 -5.34
N HIS A 143 -4.09 11.83 -6.51
CA HIS A 143 -2.95 10.96 -6.78
C HIS A 143 -1.63 11.74 -6.65
N GLU A 144 -1.56 12.95 -7.20
CA GLU A 144 -0.38 13.82 -7.08
C GLU A 144 0.00 14.14 -5.63
N LYS A 145 -0.99 14.46 -4.78
CA LYS A 145 -0.76 14.69 -3.34
C LYS A 145 -0.24 13.45 -2.63
N TYR A 146 -0.70 12.27 -3.03
CA TYR A 146 -0.22 11.00 -2.52
C TYR A 146 1.23 10.74 -2.95
N LEU A 147 1.55 10.92 -4.23
CA LEU A 147 2.89 10.78 -4.78
C LEU A 147 3.89 11.68 -4.06
N ALA A 148 3.54 12.96 -3.85
CA ALA A 148 4.35 13.91 -3.09
C ALA A 148 4.63 13.46 -1.64
N ARG A 149 3.65 12.82 -0.98
CA ARG A 149 3.81 12.29 0.40
C ARG A 149 4.70 11.06 0.48
N ILE A 150 4.83 10.32 -0.62
CA ILE A 150 5.71 9.16 -0.72
C ILE A 150 7.14 9.59 -1.05
N GLY A 151 7.32 10.75 -1.67
CA GLY A 151 8.62 11.32 -2.00
C GLY A 151 8.85 11.49 -3.50
N PHE A 152 7.84 11.21 -4.34
CA PHE A 152 7.91 11.56 -5.75
C PHE A 152 7.92 13.08 -5.91
N ALA A 153 8.60 13.55 -6.95
CA ALA A 153 8.61 14.93 -7.37
C ALA A 153 8.25 15.04 -8.86
N PRO A 154 7.59 16.12 -9.30
CA PRO A 154 7.32 16.34 -10.72
C PRO A 154 8.65 16.48 -11.49
N ASP A 155 8.78 15.78 -12.61
CA ASP A 155 10.02 15.73 -13.41
C ASP A 155 10.08 16.78 -14.53
N GLY A 156 9.04 17.62 -14.64
CA GLY A 156 8.92 18.67 -15.66
C GLY A 156 8.36 18.20 -17.01
N SER A 157 8.19 16.89 -17.22
CA SER A 157 7.58 16.30 -18.43
C SER A 157 6.09 15.99 -18.28
N GLY A 158 5.49 16.35 -17.14
CA GLY A 158 4.13 15.93 -16.76
C GLY A 158 4.09 14.59 -16.04
N ARG A 159 5.24 14.05 -15.65
CA ARG A 159 5.37 12.81 -14.88
C ARG A 159 5.95 13.11 -13.49
N TRP A 160 5.80 12.14 -12.61
CA TRP A 160 6.34 12.16 -11.26
C TRP A 160 7.45 11.14 -11.15
N ALA A 161 8.59 11.53 -10.60
CA ALA A 161 9.76 10.69 -10.45
C ALA A 161 10.19 10.55 -8.99
N LEU A 162 10.60 9.34 -8.61
CA LEU A 162 11.23 9.02 -7.33
C LEU A 162 12.63 8.46 -7.60
N PRO A 163 13.71 9.14 -7.18
CA PRO A 163 15.06 8.61 -7.32
C PRO A 163 15.25 7.37 -6.45
N LEU A 164 15.85 6.33 -7.04
CA LEU A 164 16.36 5.16 -6.33
C LEU A 164 17.85 5.44 -6.08
N GLY A 165 18.25 5.48 -4.81
CA GLY A 165 19.58 5.93 -4.36
C GLY A 165 20.65 4.87 -4.53
#